data_AF-A0A965Z8K3-F1
#
_entry.id   AF-A0A965Z8K3-F1
#
_cell.length_a   1.000
_cell.length_b   1.000
_cell.length_c   1.000
_cell.angle_alpha   90.00
_cell.angle_beta   90.00
_cell.angle_gamma   90.00
#
_symmetry.space_group_name_H-M   'P 1'
#
loop_
_entity.id
_entity.type
_entity.pdbx_description
1 polymer ?
#
loop_
_entity_poly.entity_id
_entity_poly.type
_entity_poly.pdbx_seq_one_letter_code
_entity_poly.pdbx_strand_id
1 'polypeptide(L)'
;MRSVLLRFMTGFFTAGLLFCSFTAHSQNSKVALTVKEVFDLVESKSNYLVFFQNDQVNLTREVEISDPDIPIETLLSQALAGMNLTYRKVDDHIVIVPEPQVIVKPLPPQYTVTGTVKDEQGLTIPGVNVVVKGTFLGTTTDINGSYSITSATPIDTLIFSFIGYKKLEVAVAGREVVNVVMQQEITTLTEFVAIGYGVKKQSDLMGSVSVIKADEISGLSVSNLAQALQGKSTGVIIKQNTGAPGEGVSVRIRGVGTINDNSPLYIIDGIPTKTGFNTLSNNDIESISILKDASAASIYGSRAANGVIIVTTKKGSKGGTHINFSSNTGIQIATNLTPMCDKDQYIELYNEAAVADGRSIINPEMADTMANTNWWNEIFRPALMANY
;
A
#
# COMPACT_ATOMS: atom_id res chain seq x y z
N MET A 1 107.40 -16.67 -24.29
CA MET A 1 106.08 -16.13 -24.69
C MET A 1 105.00 -16.61 -23.73
N ARG A 2 104.86 -15.93 -22.58
CA ARG A 2 103.83 -16.19 -21.56
C ARG A 2 103.59 -14.86 -20.84
N SER A 3 102.93 -13.90 -21.50
CA SER A 3 102.67 -12.57 -20.89
C SER A 3 101.62 -11.73 -21.62
N VAL A 4 100.72 -12.32 -22.41
CA VAL A 4 99.66 -11.54 -23.10
C VAL A 4 98.24 -11.93 -22.68
N LEU A 5 98.03 -13.06 -21.98
CA LEU A 5 96.69 -13.49 -21.57
C LEU A 5 96.22 -12.97 -20.18
N LEU A 6 97.06 -12.22 -19.45
CA LEU A 6 96.77 -11.76 -18.09
C LEU A 6 96.59 -10.24 -17.98
N ARG A 7 96.05 -9.60 -19.04
CA ARG A 7 95.69 -8.17 -19.02
C ARG A 7 94.27 -7.86 -19.49
N PHE A 8 93.52 -8.86 -19.97
CA PHE A 8 92.11 -8.67 -20.37
C PHE A 8 91.09 -9.21 -19.38
N MET A 9 91.52 -9.87 -18.30
CA MET A 9 90.62 -10.46 -17.30
C MET A 9 90.74 -9.80 -15.90
N THR A 10 91.18 -8.55 -15.86
CA THR A 10 91.19 -7.68 -14.66
C THR A 10 90.73 -6.27 -15.03
N GLY A 11 89.73 -6.19 -15.92
CA GLY A 11 89.14 -4.92 -16.38
C GLY A 11 87.61 -4.92 -16.34
N PHE A 12 86.98 -5.91 -15.69
CA PHE A 12 85.52 -6.03 -15.63
C PHE A 12 84.98 -6.32 -14.22
N PHE A 13 85.81 -6.24 -13.19
CA PHE A 13 85.41 -6.48 -11.79
C PHE A 13 85.95 -5.41 -10.82
N THR A 14 86.03 -4.16 -11.30
CA THR A 14 86.32 -2.97 -10.49
C THR A 14 85.55 -1.77 -11.06
N ALA A 15 84.23 -1.91 -11.18
CA ALA A 15 83.28 -0.80 -11.23
C ALA A 15 82.36 -0.84 -10.00
N GLY A 16 82.86 -1.42 -8.91
CA GLY A 16 82.25 -1.39 -7.60
C GLY A 16 82.91 -0.28 -6.78
N LEU A 17 82.06 0.61 -6.25
CA LEU A 17 82.30 1.38 -5.03
C LEU A 17 83.50 2.34 -5.08
N LEU A 18 83.35 3.41 -5.86
CA LEU A 18 83.86 4.71 -5.42
C LEU A 18 82.67 5.54 -4.99
N PHE A 19 82.37 5.42 -3.69
CA PHE A 19 81.68 6.39 -2.88
C PHE A 19 82.32 7.77 -3.12
N CYS A 20 81.75 8.54 -4.05
CA CYS A 20 81.81 9.98 -3.93
C CYS A 20 80.69 10.32 -2.96
N SER A 21 81.05 10.54 -1.69
CA SER A 21 80.16 11.16 -0.72
C SER A 21 79.91 12.60 -1.17
N PHE A 22 79.04 12.76 -2.16
CA PHE A 22 78.18 13.93 -2.18
C PHE A 22 77.27 13.75 -0.96
N THR A 23 77.69 14.31 0.17
CA THR A 23 76.74 14.93 1.08
C THR A 23 75.99 15.94 0.23
N ALA A 24 74.90 15.50 -0.39
CA ALA A 24 73.78 16.37 -0.66
C ALA A 24 73.40 16.91 0.72
N HIS A 25 73.93 18.07 1.05
CA HIS A 25 73.16 19.01 1.82
C HIS A 25 71.89 19.18 1.00
N SER A 26 70.89 18.34 1.25
CA SER A 26 69.50 18.73 1.12
C SER A 26 69.36 19.89 2.10
N GLN A 27 69.79 21.06 1.63
CA GLN A 27 69.12 22.27 2.01
C GLN A 27 67.68 21.97 1.60
N ASN A 28 66.80 21.77 2.58
CA ASN A 28 65.40 22.04 2.38
C ASN A 28 65.33 23.52 2.00
N SER A 29 65.66 23.81 0.74
CA SER A 29 65.58 25.13 0.16
C SER A 29 64.10 25.37 0.00
N LYS A 30 63.52 25.95 1.05
CA LYS A 30 62.17 26.49 1.00
C LYS A 30 62.16 27.49 -0.14
N VAL A 31 61.44 27.16 -1.21
CA VAL A 31 61.26 28.09 -2.31
C VAL A 31 60.00 28.87 -1.98
N ALA A 32 60.15 30.18 -1.81
CA ALA A 32 59.02 31.08 -1.76
C ALA A 32 58.50 31.22 -3.19
N LEU A 33 57.32 30.68 -3.45
CA LEU A 33 56.61 30.82 -4.72
C LEU A 33 55.33 31.61 -4.46
N THR A 34 54.94 32.44 -5.42
CA THR A 34 53.63 33.06 -5.41
C THR A 34 52.54 32.02 -5.70
N VAL A 35 51.34 32.20 -5.16
CA VAL A 35 50.19 31.31 -5.42
C VAL A 35 49.96 31.12 -6.93
N LYS A 36 50.20 32.16 -7.74
CA LYS A 36 50.18 32.07 -9.19
C LYS A 36 51.21 31.07 -9.75
N GLU A 37 52.46 31.17 -9.32
CA GLU A 37 53.52 30.25 -9.74
C GLU A 37 53.22 28.81 -9.29
N VAL A 38 52.54 28.61 -8.16
CA VAL A 38 52.08 27.28 -7.75
C VAL A 38 51.03 26.73 -8.72
N PHE A 39 50.08 27.55 -9.17
CA PHE A 39 49.08 27.11 -10.15
C PHE A 39 49.72 26.80 -11.50
N ASP A 40 50.63 27.66 -11.97
CA ASP A 40 51.39 27.42 -13.20
C ASP A 40 52.24 26.12 -13.10
N LEU A 41 52.78 25.83 -11.91
CA LEU A 41 53.50 24.59 -11.65
C LEU A 41 52.59 23.35 -11.67
N VAL A 42 51.37 23.48 -11.15
CA VAL A 42 50.36 22.41 -11.21
C VAL A 42 49.92 22.16 -12.64
N GLU A 43 49.68 23.19 -13.44
CA GLU A 43 49.30 23.05 -14.86
C GLU A 43 50.43 22.51 -15.73
N SER A 44 51.70 22.80 -15.40
CA SER A 44 52.85 22.29 -16.16
C SER A 44 53.25 20.85 -15.81
N LYS A 45 53.05 20.44 -14.55
CA LYS A 45 53.36 19.07 -14.09
C LYS A 45 52.19 18.09 -14.23
N SER A 46 50.99 18.56 -14.50
CA SER A 46 49.79 17.73 -14.58
C SER A 46 48.95 18.03 -15.81
N ASN A 47 48.01 17.15 -16.14
CA ASN A 47 47.03 17.40 -17.20
C ASN A 47 45.84 18.25 -16.72
N TYR A 48 45.92 18.82 -15.51
CA TYR A 48 44.84 19.61 -14.95
C TYR A 48 44.95 21.09 -15.33
N LEU A 49 43.84 21.69 -15.72
CA LEU A 49 43.70 23.16 -15.83
C LEU A 49 43.09 23.73 -14.55
N VAL A 50 43.69 24.79 -14.02
CA VAL A 50 43.26 25.40 -12.75
C VAL A 50 42.35 26.59 -13.03
N PHE A 51 41.08 26.46 -12.65
CA PHE A 51 40.07 27.50 -12.79
C PHE A 51 39.81 28.16 -11.44
N PHE A 52 39.85 29.49 -11.43
CA PHE A 52 39.55 30.28 -10.24
C PHE A 52 38.90 31.61 -10.61
N GLN A 53 38.19 32.19 -9.66
CA GLN A 53 37.64 33.53 -9.80
C GLN A 53 38.68 34.56 -9.33
N ASN A 54 39.09 35.49 -10.22
CA ASN A 54 40.17 36.45 -9.95
C ASN A 54 39.95 37.32 -8.70
N ASP A 55 38.69 37.54 -8.33
CA ASP A 55 38.28 38.33 -7.16
C ASP A 55 38.35 37.56 -5.83
N GLN A 56 38.50 36.22 -5.89
CA GLN A 56 38.45 35.36 -4.71
C GLN A 56 39.82 34.81 -4.30
N VAL A 57 40.82 34.85 -5.19
CA VAL A 57 42.15 34.27 -4.94
C VAL A 57 43.23 35.35 -4.94
N ASN A 58 43.99 35.43 -3.84
CA ASN A 58 45.15 36.32 -3.78
C ASN A 58 46.37 35.67 -4.45
N LEU A 59 46.55 35.94 -5.74
CA LEU A 59 47.63 35.42 -6.57
C LEU A 59 49.03 35.91 -6.18
N THR A 60 49.14 37.03 -5.45
CA THR A 60 50.44 37.64 -5.07
C THR A 60 50.95 37.15 -3.71
N ARG A 61 50.17 36.33 -3.01
CA ARG A 61 50.60 35.74 -1.74
C ARG A 61 51.74 34.77 -1.99
N GLU A 62 52.82 34.93 -1.21
CA GLU A 62 53.92 33.97 -1.19
C GLU A 62 53.60 32.80 -0.26
N VAL A 63 53.94 31.60 -0.72
CA VAL A 63 53.79 30.35 0.01
C VAL A 63 55.14 29.64 -0.01
N GLU A 64 55.63 29.31 1.18
CA GLU A 64 56.85 28.51 1.33
C GLU A 64 56.54 27.05 1.01
N ILE A 65 57.03 26.56 -0.14
CA ILE A 65 56.91 25.15 -0.49
C ILE A 65 58.18 24.44 -0.08
N SER A 66 58.02 23.37 0.71
CA SER A 66 59.14 22.69 1.36
C SER A 66 59.87 21.70 0.45
N ASP A 67 59.31 21.33 -0.72
CA ASP A 67 59.93 20.41 -1.68
C ASP A 67 59.17 20.45 -3.04
N PRO A 68 59.85 20.52 -4.21
CA PRO A 68 59.21 20.48 -5.53
C PRO A 68 58.59 19.13 -5.93
N ASP A 69 58.83 18.02 -5.21
CA ASP A 69 58.31 16.67 -5.55
C ASP A 69 57.06 16.25 -4.73
N ILE A 70 56.38 17.22 -4.13
CA ILE A 70 55.18 17.01 -3.31
C ILE A 70 53.94 16.68 -4.19
N PRO A 71 53.02 15.80 -3.73
CA PRO A 71 51.75 15.54 -4.42
C PRO A 71 50.93 16.83 -4.65
N ILE A 72 50.29 16.94 -5.81
CA ILE A 72 49.52 18.12 -6.23
C ILE A 72 48.47 18.53 -5.20
N GLU A 73 47.84 17.56 -4.53
CA GLU A 73 46.86 17.79 -3.48
C GLU A 73 47.46 18.56 -2.30
N THR A 74 48.69 18.20 -1.93
CA THR A 74 49.38 18.82 -0.81
C THR A 74 49.87 20.22 -1.21
N LEU A 75 50.35 20.39 -2.44
CA LEU A 75 50.70 21.71 -3.00
C LEU A 75 49.49 22.67 -3.02
N LEU A 76 48.33 22.21 -3.49
CA LEU A 76 47.10 23.01 -3.53
C LEU A 76 46.60 23.34 -2.12
N SER A 77 46.65 22.38 -1.19
CA SER A 77 46.25 22.63 0.21
C SER A 77 47.13 23.67 0.90
N GLN A 78 48.45 23.66 0.63
CA GLN A 78 49.39 24.66 1.15
C GLN A 78 49.17 26.02 0.48
N ALA A 79 48.95 26.04 -0.83
CA ALA A 79 48.69 27.26 -1.58
C ALA A 79 47.40 27.94 -1.12
N LEU A 80 46.35 27.17 -0.81
CA LEU A 80 45.03 27.67 -0.39
C LEU A 80 44.90 27.90 1.13
N ALA A 81 45.93 27.55 1.90
CA ALA A 81 45.90 27.63 3.36
C ALA A 81 45.63 29.06 3.87
N GLY A 82 44.56 29.22 4.65
CA GLY A 82 44.18 30.51 5.24
C GLY A 82 43.53 31.49 4.26
N MET A 83 43.06 31.05 3.09
CA MET A 83 42.24 31.87 2.19
C MET A 83 40.74 31.56 2.23
N ASN A 84 40.28 30.64 3.11
CA ASN A 84 38.90 30.12 3.14
C ASN A 84 38.46 29.59 1.77
N LEU A 85 39.38 28.96 1.04
CA LEU A 85 39.15 28.37 -0.27
C LEU A 85 39.47 26.88 -0.20
N THR A 86 38.69 26.09 -0.95
CA THR A 86 38.95 24.67 -1.21
C THR A 86 39.01 24.46 -2.72
N TYR A 87 39.65 23.37 -3.16
CA TYR A 87 39.60 22.95 -4.56
C TYR A 87 38.61 21.81 -4.74
N ARG A 88 37.98 21.73 -5.91
CA ARG A 88 37.19 20.58 -6.36
C ARG A 88 37.76 20.09 -7.69
N LYS A 89 38.05 18.79 -7.76
CA LYS A 89 38.44 18.13 -9.02
C LYS A 89 37.17 17.77 -9.80
N VAL A 90 37.07 18.22 -11.04
CA VAL A 90 35.99 17.89 -11.98
C VAL A 90 36.65 17.53 -13.31
N ASP A 91 36.69 16.23 -13.63
CA ASP A 91 37.39 15.69 -14.81
C ASP A 91 38.85 16.18 -14.88
N ASP A 92 39.24 16.86 -15.96
CA ASP A 92 40.59 17.43 -16.18
C ASP A 92 40.73 18.87 -15.63
N HIS A 93 39.79 19.30 -14.78
CA HIS A 93 39.75 20.65 -14.24
C HIS A 93 39.85 20.66 -12.71
N ILE A 94 40.62 21.60 -12.18
CA ILE A 94 40.66 21.92 -10.75
C ILE A 94 40.01 23.27 -10.55
N VAL A 95 38.85 23.30 -9.90
CA VAL A 95 38.09 24.53 -9.65
C VAL A 95 38.30 24.95 -8.20
N ILE A 96 38.85 26.15 -7.99
CA ILE A 96 39.01 26.75 -6.66
C ILE A 96 37.69 27.44 -6.29
N VAL A 97 37.09 27.01 -5.19
CA VAL A 97 35.80 27.49 -4.69
C VAL A 97 35.93 27.91 -3.21
N PRO A 98 35.10 28.84 -2.73
CA PRO A 98 35.02 29.14 -1.30
C PRO A 98 34.73 27.89 -0.49
N GLU A 99 35.43 27.75 0.64
CA GLU A 99 35.18 26.68 1.60
C GLU A 99 33.74 26.83 2.13
N PRO A 100 32.88 25.79 1.99
CA PRO A 100 31.52 25.86 2.48
C PRO A 100 31.57 26.05 3.99
N GLN A 101 31.11 27.21 4.46
CA GLN A 101 30.98 27.50 5.89
C GLN A 101 30.04 26.44 6.50
N VAL A 102 30.60 25.52 7.29
CA VAL A 102 29.81 24.62 8.11
C VAL A 102 29.21 25.47 9.22
N ILE A 103 28.05 26.05 8.97
CA ILE A 103 27.25 26.70 10.00
C ILE A 103 26.79 25.59 10.95
N VAL A 104 27.54 25.37 12.03
CA VAL A 104 27.11 24.51 13.13
C VAL A 104 25.95 25.24 13.82
N LYS A 105 24.74 25.08 13.29
CA LYS A 105 23.52 25.54 13.94
C LYS A 105 23.45 24.81 15.29
N PRO A 106 23.47 25.50 16.45
CA PRO A 106 23.27 24.83 17.72
C PRO A 106 21.95 24.07 17.66
N LEU A 107 21.98 22.78 18.00
CA LEU A 107 20.76 21.98 18.13
C LEU A 107 19.85 22.72 19.13
N PRO A 108 18.56 22.95 18.80
CA PRO A 108 17.63 23.50 19.76
C PRO A 108 17.62 22.60 21.02
N PRO A 109 17.42 23.17 22.23
CA PRO A 109 17.34 22.37 23.45
C PRO A 109 16.26 21.29 23.27
N GLN A 110 16.66 20.02 23.35
CA GLN A 110 15.74 18.89 23.27
C GLN A 110 14.92 18.85 24.55
N TYR A 111 13.62 19.16 24.43
CA TYR A 111 12.69 19.12 25.55
C TYR A 111 11.96 17.77 25.52
N THR A 112 12.22 16.96 26.54
CA THR A 112 11.65 15.61 26.64
C THR A 112 10.37 15.65 27.46
N VAL A 113 9.25 15.23 26.86
CA VAL A 113 7.98 15.06 27.55
C VAL A 113 7.74 13.58 27.77
N THR A 114 7.36 13.22 28.98
CA THR A 114 7.02 11.84 29.38
C THR A 114 5.60 11.78 29.90
N GLY A 115 5.01 10.60 29.96
CA GLY A 115 3.70 10.44 30.59
C GLY A 115 3.12 9.06 30.43
N THR A 116 1.92 8.88 30.97
CA THR A 116 1.14 7.64 30.87
C THR A 116 -0.23 7.90 30.27
N VAL A 117 -0.71 6.95 29.47
CA VAL A 117 -2.04 6.99 28.86
C VAL A 117 -2.92 5.89 29.45
N LYS A 118 -4.10 6.27 29.94
CA LYS A 118 -5.07 5.38 30.58
C LYS A 118 -6.47 5.54 29.98
N ASP A 119 -7.34 4.57 30.20
CA ASP A 119 -8.78 4.67 29.92
C ASP A 119 -9.56 5.24 31.12
N GLU A 120 -10.87 5.44 30.96
CA GLU A 120 -11.77 5.92 32.02
C GLU A 120 -11.86 4.96 33.21
N GLN A 121 -11.53 3.68 33.01
CA GLN A 121 -11.50 2.63 34.03
C GLN A 121 -10.16 2.58 34.77
N GLY A 122 -9.18 3.41 34.38
CA GLY A 122 -7.86 3.51 34.98
C GLY A 122 -6.85 2.46 34.48
N LEU A 123 -7.20 1.66 33.47
CA LEU A 123 -6.31 0.70 32.83
C LEU A 123 -5.38 1.43 31.86
N THR A 124 -4.13 1.01 31.80
CA THR A 124 -3.12 1.58 30.89
C THR A 124 -3.35 1.10 29.46
N ILE A 125 -3.24 2.01 28.49
CA ILE A 125 -3.48 1.70 27.08
C ILE A 125 -2.14 1.58 26.34
N PRO A 126 -1.72 0.37 25.94
CA PRO A 126 -0.55 0.18 25.10
C PRO A 126 -0.83 0.50 23.63
N GLY A 127 0.19 0.99 22.90
CA GLY A 127 0.10 1.22 21.45
C GLY A 127 -0.60 2.50 21.00
N VAL A 128 -0.84 3.46 21.91
CA VAL A 128 -1.38 4.80 21.56
C VAL A 128 -0.33 5.57 20.77
N ASN A 129 -0.73 6.15 19.63
CA ASN A 129 0.12 7.07 18.87
C ASN A 129 0.11 8.45 19.50
N VAL A 130 1.28 8.97 19.84
CA VAL A 130 1.51 10.30 20.43
C VAL A 130 2.32 11.12 19.45
N VAL A 131 1.75 12.19 18.88
CA VAL A 131 2.40 12.99 17.83
C VAL A 131 2.39 14.48 18.20
N VAL A 132 3.48 15.19 17.93
CA VAL A 132 3.52 16.66 18.04
C VAL A 132 2.72 17.27 16.89
N LYS A 133 1.67 18.03 17.20
CA LYS A 133 0.75 18.65 16.25
C LYS A 133 1.50 19.45 15.18
N GLY A 134 1.22 19.13 13.91
CA GLY A 134 1.83 19.81 12.76
C GLY A 134 3.19 19.25 12.33
N THR A 135 3.70 18.20 12.98
CA THR A 135 4.96 17.55 12.63
C THR A 135 4.76 16.04 12.43
N PHE A 136 5.78 15.35 11.89
CA PHE A 136 5.84 13.89 11.85
C PHE A 136 6.56 13.29 13.07
N LEU A 137 6.89 14.12 14.07
CA LEU A 137 7.59 13.69 15.27
C LEU A 137 6.57 13.08 16.24
N GLY A 138 6.73 11.80 16.53
CA GLY A 138 5.84 11.07 17.40
C GLY A 138 6.47 9.80 17.97
N THR A 139 5.78 9.21 18.92
CA THR A 139 6.16 7.98 19.61
C THR A 139 4.91 7.14 19.89
N THR A 140 5.07 5.91 20.35
CA THR A 140 3.97 5.04 20.77
C THR A 140 4.08 4.69 22.25
N THR A 141 2.94 4.44 22.92
CA THR A 141 2.98 3.96 24.31
C THR A 141 3.45 2.50 24.41
N ASP A 142 4.21 2.20 25.46
CA ASP A 142 4.69 0.85 25.78
C ASP A 142 3.61 -0.05 26.40
N ILE A 143 3.99 -1.24 26.86
CA ILE A 143 3.06 -2.23 27.47
C ILE A 143 2.40 -1.70 28.77
N ASN A 144 3.04 -0.74 29.43
CA ASN A 144 2.55 -0.10 30.65
C ASN A 144 1.84 1.22 30.34
N GLY A 145 1.56 1.53 29.07
CA GLY A 145 0.94 2.77 28.62
C GLY A 145 1.83 4.01 28.77
N SER A 146 3.14 3.84 28.98
CA SER A 146 4.09 4.95 29.16
C SER A 146 4.67 5.40 27.82
N TYR A 147 4.93 6.70 27.66
CA TYR A 147 5.58 7.27 26.47
C TYR A 147 6.67 8.28 26.83
N SER A 148 7.60 8.49 25.90
CA SER A 148 8.66 9.50 25.99
C SER A 148 8.92 10.12 24.61
N ILE A 149 8.88 11.45 24.51
CA ILE A 149 9.08 12.20 23.27
C ILE A 149 10.11 13.32 23.47
N THR A 150 11.28 13.18 22.83
CA THR A 150 12.48 14.03 23.00
C THR A 150 12.50 15.29 22.12
N SER A 151 11.45 15.50 21.30
CA SER A 151 11.43 16.56 20.27
C SER A 151 10.20 17.46 20.34
N ALA A 152 9.57 17.55 21.52
CA ALA A 152 8.53 18.54 21.77
C ALA A 152 9.19 19.88 22.14
N THR A 153 8.44 20.97 22.04
CA THR A 153 8.74 22.28 22.62
C THR A 153 7.74 22.57 23.75
N PRO A 154 8.06 23.48 24.69
CA PRO A 154 7.14 23.82 25.79
C PRO A 154 5.77 24.33 25.36
N ILE A 155 5.63 24.81 24.12
CA ILE A 155 4.39 25.36 23.56
C ILE A 155 3.64 24.37 22.66
N ASP A 156 4.20 23.18 22.44
CA ASP A 156 3.62 22.21 21.52
C ASP A 156 2.35 21.56 22.09
N THR A 157 1.53 21.07 21.16
CA THR A 157 0.35 20.27 21.47
C THR A 157 0.60 18.84 21.04
N LEU A 158 0.43 17.90 21.97
CA LEU A 158 0.50 16.46 21.69
C LEU A 158 -0.89 15.96 21.29
N ILE A 159 -0.93 15.18 20.21
CA ILE A 159 -2.12 14.51 19.72
C ILE A 159 -2.01 13.03 20.08
N PHE A 160 -2.97 12.54 20.84
CA PHE A 160 -3.11 11.15 21.22
C PHE A 160 -4.18 10.51 20.35
N SER A 161 -3.85 9.40 19.70
CA SER A 161 -4.80 8.67 18.86
C SER A 161 -4.62 7.16 18.99
N PHE A 162 -5.75 6.46 19.12
CA PHE A 162 -5.80 5.01 19.18
C PHE A 162 -7.14 4.54 18.61
N ILE A 163 -7.17 3.34 18.03
CA ILE A 163 -8.37 2.80 17.41
C ILE A 163 -9.41 2.52 18.50
N GLY A 164 -10.64 3.00 18.30
CA GLY A 164 -11.72 2.88 19.29
C GLY A 164 -11.70 3.93 20.40
N TYR A 165 -10.84 4.95 20.30
CA TYR A 165 -10.77 6.06 21.24
C TYR A 165 -10.83 7.42 20.54
N LYS A 166 -11.42 8.39 21.24
CA LYS A 166 -11.50 9.77 20.76
C LYS A 166 -10.12 10.38 20.67
N LYS A 167 -9.80 11.00 19.53
CA LYS A 167 -8.57 11.78 19.38
C LYS A 167 -8.56 12.90 20.42
N LEU A 168 -7.46 13.00 21.17
CA LEU A 168 -7.31 14.00 22.21
C LEU A 168 -6.08 14.86 21.93
N GLU A 169 -6.25 16.18 22.02
CA GLU A 169 -5.17 17.14 21.90
C GLU A 169 -4.87 17.74 23.28
N VAL A 170 -3.62 17.67 23.71
CA VAL A 170 -3.18 18.17 25.02
C VAL A 170 -1.96 19.05 24.83
N ALA A 171 -2.05 20.31 25.26
CA ALA A 171 -0.91 21.22 25.28
C ALA A 171 0.10 20.81 26.35
N VAL A 172 1.38 20.74 25.98
CA VAL A 172 2.50 20.46 26.88
C VAL A 172 2.59 21.57 27.94
N ALA A 173 2.45 22.83 27.52
CA ALA A 173 2.44 24.01 28.41
C ALA A 173 3.60 24.03 29.41
N GLY A 174 4.81 23.66 28.97
CA GLY A 174 6.02 23.61 29.79
C GLY A 174 6.06 22.53 30.87
N ARG A 175 5.20 21.50 30.78
CA ARG A 175 5.24 20.33 31.67
C ARG A 175 6.11 19.22 31.06
N GLU A 176 7.03 18.69 31.85
CA GLU A 176 7.85 17.52 31.50
C GLU A 176 7.07 16.20 31.61
N VAL A 177 5.99 16.19 32.41
CA VAL A 177 5.12 15.04 32.61
C VAL A 177 3.68 15.37 32.24
N VAL A 178 3.12 14.68 31.25
CA VAL A 178 1.75 14.86 30.76
C VAL A 178 1.02 13.51 30.76
N ASN A 179 0.23 13.27 31.81
CA ASN A 179 -0.63 12.09 31.90
C ASN A 179 -1.98 12.35 31.24
N VAL A 180 -2.52 11.35 30.56
CA VAL A 180 -3.71 11.49 29.72
C VAL A 180 -4.69 10.35 29.99
N VAL A 181 -5.97 10.70 30.07
CA VAL A 181 -7.08 9.73 30.07
C VAL A 181 -7.81 9.85 28.74
N MET A 182 -7.84 8.76 27.96
CA MET A 182 -8.56 8.72 26.68
C MET A 182 -9.95 8.14 26.88
N GLN A 183 -10.93 8.77 26.23
CA GLN A 183 -12.31 8.29 26.22
C GLN A 183 -12.53 7.34 25.06
N GLN A 184 -13.21 6.22 25.30
CA GLN A 184 -13.61 5.33 24.21
C GLN A 184 -14.60 6.05 23.29
N GLU A 185 -14.36 5.93 21.98
CA GLU A 185 -15.27 6.42 20.95
C GLU A 185 -15.68 5.21 20.12
N ILE A 186 -16.97 4.84 20.24
CA ILE A 186 -17.57 3.84 19.38
C ILE A 186 -17.78 4.49 18.01
N THR A 187 -16.71 4.48 17.20
CA THR A 187 -16.77 4.99 15.84
C THR A 187 -17.58 4.02 14.98
N THR A 188 -18.85 4.32 14.72
CA THR A 188 -19.56 3.73 13.58
C THR A 188 -18.86 4.17 12.30
N LEU A 189 -18.21 3.23 11.62
CA LEU A 189 -17.49 3.45 10.35
C LEU A 189 -18.39 4.23 9.38
N THR A 190 -18.00 5.48 9.05
CA THR A 190 -18.73 6.30 8.08
C THR A 190 -18.51 5.73 6.69
N GLU A 191 -19.60 5.42 5.99
CA GLU A 191 -19.56 4.73 4.70
C GLU A 191 -19.19 5.69 3.56
N PHE A 192 -18.19 5.29 2.79
CA PHE A 192 -17.75 5.96 1.58
C PHE A 192 -18.35 5.23 0.38
N VAL A 193 -19.07 5.96 -0.47
CA VAL A 193 -19.64 5.44 -1.72
C VAL A 193 -18.78 5.93 -2.89
N ALA A 194 -18.26 5.00 -3.67
CA ALA A 194 -17.61 5.33 -4.95
C ALA A 194 -18.69 5.55 -6.01
N ILE A 195 -18.82 6.77 -6.50
CA ILE A 195 -19.71 7.09 -7.62
C ILE A 195 -18.84 7.70 -8.71
N GLY A 196 -18.65 6.98 -9.82
CA GLY A 196 -18.17 7.42 -11.15
C GLY A 196 -16.98 8.40 -11.26
N TYR A 197 -17.01 9.53 -10.57
CA TYR A 197 -16.04 10.63 -10.58
C TYR A 197 -15.58 11.10 -9.17
N GLY A 198 -15.93 10.42 -8.07
CA GLY A 198 -15.42 10.76 -6.74
C GLY A 198 -15.95 9.89 -5.58
N VAL A 199 -15.33 10.03 -4.41
CA VAL A 199 -15.74 9.37 -3.16
C VAL A 199 -16.57 10.35 -2.34
N LYS A 200 -17.84 10.03 -2.04
CA LYS A 200 -18.70 10.86 -1.17
C LYS A 200 -19.22 10.04 0.00
N LYS A 201 -19.38 10.69 1.16
CA LYS A 201 -20.04 10.06 2.32
C LYS A 201 -21.50 9.78 1.97
N GLN A 202 -22.03 8.65 2.43
CA GLN A 202 -23.44 8.31 2.25
C GLN A 202 -24.38 9.43 2.76
N SER A 203 -23.97 10.15 3.82
CA SER A 203 -24.69 11.31 4.37
C SER A 203 -24.86 12.48 3.41
N ASP A 204 -23.95 12.60 2.44
CA ASP A 204 -23.85 13.77 1.56
C ASP A 204 -24.57 13.53 0.22
N LEU A 205 -25.16 12.35 0.05
CA LEU A 205 -25.93 11.97 -1.13
C LEU A 205 -27.40 12.31 -0.92
N MET A 206 -27.91 13.23 -1.73
CA MET A 206 -29.34 13.47 -1.86
C MET A 206 -29.97 12.29 -2.64
N GLY A 207 -30.26 11.17 -1.96
CA GLY A 207 -30.95 10.01 -2.55
C GLY A 207 -30.87 8.74 -1.71
N SER A 208 -31.77 7.79 -1.98
CA SER A 208 -31.83 6.46 -1.38
C SER A 208 -30.73 5.58 -1.96
N VAL A 209 -29.63 5.50 -1.22
CA VAL A 209 -28.47 4.64 -1.51
C VAL A 209 -28.34 3.59 -0.42
N SER A 210 -28.26 2.33 -0.81
CA SER A 210 -27.92 1.24 0.10
C SER A 210 -26.53 0.72 -0.22
N VAL A 211 -25.68 0.65 0.80
CA VAL A 211 -24.34 0.10 0.71
C VAL A 211 -24.35 -1.24 1.44
N ILE A 212 -23.73 -2.23 0.84
CA ILE A 212 -23.54 -3.57 1.39
C ILE A 212 -22.03 -3.81 1.40
N LYS A 213 -21.47 -4.05 2.59
CA LYS A 213 -20.02 -4.25 2.76
C LYS A 213 -19.63 -5.69 2.48
N ALA A 214 -18.34 -5.89 2.17
CA ALA A 214 -17.74 -7.21 2.02
C ALA A 214 -18.10 -8.15 3.19
N ASP A 215 -18.01 -7.66 4.44
CA ASP A 215 -18.23 -8.47 5.64
C ASP A 215 -19.66 -9.04 5.74
N GLU A 216 -20.65 -8.39 5.11
CA GLU A 216 -22.05 -8.84 5.14
C GLU A 216 -22.35 -9.96 4.14
N ILE A 217 -21.49 -10.11 3.13
CA ILE A 217 -21.61 -11.07 2.03
C ILE A 217 -20.49 -12.12 2.04
N SER A 218 -19.38 -11.85 2.75
CA SER A 218 -18.29 -12.79 2.97
C SER A 218 -18.76 -13.90 3.90
N GLY A 219 -18.67 -15.15 3.46
CA GLY A 219 -19.12 -16.33 4.21
C GLY A 219 -20.53 -16.82 3.85
N LEU A 220 -21.27 -16.09 3.00
CA LEU A 220 -22.49 -16.63 2.40
C LEU A 220 -22.12 -17.71 1.38
N SER A 221 -22.62 -18.92 1.56
CA SER A 221 -22.46 -20.03 0.61
C SER A 221 -23.48 -19.88 -0.52
N VAL A 222 -23.34 -18.82 -1.31
CA VAL A 222 -24.20 -18.54 -2.47
C VAL A 222 -23.45 -18.81 -3.77
N SER A 223 -24.20 -19.29 -4.77
CA SER A 223 -23.64 -19.67 -6.07
C SER A 223 -23.33 -18.47 -6.97
N ASN A 224 -23.88 -17.29 -6.66
CA ASN A 224 -23.66 -16.06 -7.41
C ASN A 224 -23.79 -14.82 -6.50
N LEU A 225 -23.12 -13.73 -6.90
CA LEU A 225 -23.10 -12.46 -6.18
C LEU A 225 -24.51 -11.87 -5.97
N ALA A 226 -25.38 -12.05 -6.95
CA ALA A 226 -26.73 -11.54 -6.90
C ALA A 226 -27.56 -12.20 -5.79
N GLN A 227 -27.42 -13.49 -5.53
CA GLN A 227 -28.05 -14.16 -4.39
C GLN A 227 -27.57 -13.59 -3.05
N ALA A 228 -26.31 -13.15 -2.95
CA ALA A 228 -25.78 -12.53 -1.73
C ALA A 228 -26.52 -11.24 -1.34
N LEU A 229 -27.10 -10.55 -2.33
CA LEU A 229 -27.86 -9.32 -2.12
C LEU A 229 -29.29 -9.56 -1.61
N GLN A 230 -29.75 -10.82 -1.60
CA GLN A 230 -31.13 -11.14 -1.25
C GLN A 230 -31.40 -10.78 0.20
N GLY A 231 -32.38 -9.89 0.43
CA GLY A 231 -32.75 -9.43 1.77
C GLY A 231 -31.75 -8.47 2.41
N LYS A 232 -30.63 -8.13 1.76
CA LYS A 232 -29.64 -7.18 2.27
C LYS A 232 -29.99 -5.71 2.02
N SER A 233 -30.87 -5.44 1.07
CA SER A 233 -31.30 -4.08 0.74
C SER A 233 -32.80 -4.02 0.47
N THR A 234 -33.46 -3.07 1.10
CA THR A 234 -34.90 -2.84 0.94
C THR A 234 -35.25 -2.44 -0.49
N GLY A 235 -36.33 -3.00 -1.03
CA GLY A 235 -36.77 -2.68 -2.39
C GLY A 235 -35.92 -3.28 -3.51
N VAL A 236 -34.98 -4.17 -3.17
CA VAL A 236 -34.27 -5.03 -4.14
C VAL A 236 -34.92 -6.41 -4.11
N ILE A 237 -35.43 -6.83 -5.26
CA ILE A 237 -36.08 -8.13 -5.45
C ILE A 237 -35.16 -8.97 -6.31
N ILE A 238 -34.84 -10.16 -5.82
CA ILE A 238 -33.96 -11.10 -6.49
C ILE A 238 -34.77 -12.37 -6.70
N LYS A 239 -34.98 -12.74 -7.96
CA LYS A 239 -35.72 -13.92 -8.34
C LYS A 239 -34.78 -14.89 -9.03
N GLN A 240 -34.66 -16.06 -8.42
CA GLN A 240 -34.04 -17.20 -9.06
C GLN A 240 -35.02 -17.76 -10.10
N ASN A 241 -34.65 -17.66 -11.38
CA ASN A 241 -35.52 -18.10 -12.48
C ASN A 241 -35.52 -19.62 -12.63
N THR A 242 -34.42 -20.28 -12.24
CA THR A 242 -34.23 -21.73 -12.34
C THR A 242 -33.50 -22.26 -11.11
N GLY A 243 -33.75 -23.52 -10.73
CA GLY A 243 -33.03 -24.19 -9.64
C GLY A 243 -31.64 -24.71 -10.02
N ALA A 244 -31.17 -24.43 -11.25
CA ALA A 244 -29.89 -24.92 -11.74
C ALA A 244 -28.72 -24.15 -11.08
N PRO A 245 -27.68 -24.82 -10.59
CA PRO A 245 -26.47 -24.16 -10.10
C PRO A 245 -25.80 -23.32 -11.20
N GLY A 246 -25.37 -22.11 -10.86
CA GLY A 246 -24.65 -21.23 -11.79
C GLY A 246 -25.52 -20.46 -12.78
N GLU A 247 -26.83 -20.73 -12.86
CA GLU A 247 -27.75 -19.95 -13.67
C GLU A 247 -28.01 -18.56 -13.07
N GLY A 248 -28.26 -17.60 -13.96
CA GLY A 248 -28.42 -16.20 -13.57
C GLY A 248 -29.72 -15.96 -12.80
N VAL A 249 -29.65 -15.14 -11.75
CA VAL A 249 -30.86 -14.63 -11.08
C VAL A 249 -31.25 -13.27 -11.65
N SER A 250 -32.55 -12.98 -11.69
CA SER A 250 -33.05 -11.67 -12.10
C SER A 250 -33.09 -10.72 -10.91
N VAL A 251 -32.44 -9.55 -11.05
CA VAL A 251 -32.43 -8.49 -10.03
C VAL A 251 -33.35 -7.37 -10.46
N ARG A 252 -34.15 -6.85 -9.53
CA ARG A 252 -35.08 -5.75 -9.75
C ARG A 252 -35.00 -4.75 -8.61
N ILE A 253 -34.98 -3.46 -8.92
CA ILE A 253 -35.01 -2.39 -7.93
C ILE A 253 -36.36 -1.67 -8.06
N ARG A 254 -37.16 -1.67 -6.99
CA ARG A 254 -38.50 -1.05 -6.92
C ARG A 254 -39.52 -1.54 -7.96
N GLY A 255 -39.41 -2.80 -8.40
CA GLY A 255 -40.44 -3.45 -9.21
C GLY A 255 -40.26 -3.30 -10.72
N VAL A 256 -41.37 -3.35 -11.47
CA VAL A 256 -41.38 -3.38 -12.94
C VAL A 256 -41.57 -1.96 -13.48
N GLY A 257 -40.50 -1.30 -13.92
CA GLY A 257 -40.57 0.04 -14.53
C GLY A 257 -40.83 0.05 -16.05
N THR A 258 -40.60 -1.08 -16.72
CA THR A 258 -40.62 -1.20 -18.20
C THR A 258 -41.15 -2.57 -18.61
N ILE A 259 -41.75 -2.65 -19.80
CA ILE A 259 -42.40 -3.87 -20.33
C ILE A 259 -41.38 -4.87 -20.92
N ASN A 260 -40.23 -4.38 -21.41
CA ASN A 260 -39.21 -5.21 -22.08
C ASN A 260 -38.01 -5.55 -21.18
N ASP A 261 -37.10 -4.60 -20.94
CA ASP A 261 -35.92 -4.81 -20.09
C ASP A 261 -35.99 -3.91 -18.86
N ASN A 262 -36.11 -4.56 -17.72
CA ASN A 262 -36.27 -3.96 -16.39
C ASN A 262 -35.08 -4.27 -15.48
N SER A 263 -33.96 -4.74 -16.04
CA SER A 263 -32.74 -5.03 -15.29
C SER A 263 -32.06 -3.73 -14.86
N PRO A 264 -31.43 -3.67 -13.67
CA PRO A 264 -30.63 -2.52 -13.28
C PRO A 264 -29.36 -2.44 -14.14
N LEU A 265 -28.77 -1.25 -14.18
CA LEU A 265 -27.43 -1.10 -14.77
C LEU A 265 -26.38 -1.56 -13.76
N TYR A 266 -25.52 -2.50 -14.16
CA TYR A 266 -24.37 -2.92 -13.35
C TYR A 266 -23.15 -2.10 -13.71
N ILE A 267 -22.39 -1.67 -12.71
CA ILE A 267 -21.13 -0.95 -12.87
C ILE A 267 -20.09 -1.68 -12.03
N ILE A 268 -19.02 -2.16 -12.64
CA ILE A 268 -17.93 -2.83 -11.93
C ILE A 268 -16.71 -1.94 -12.05
N ASP A 269 -16.20 -1.44 -10.92
CA ASP A 269 -15.04 -0.52 -10.86
C ASP A 269 -15.15 0.70 -11.80
N GLY A 270 -16.36 1.21 -11.97
CA GLY A 270 -16.66 2.36 -12.82
C GLY A 270 -16.99 2.01 -14.28
N ILE A 271 -16.88 0.74 -14.69
CA ILE A 271 -17.19 0.29 -16.05
C ILE A 271 -18.63 -0.26 -16.10
N PRO A 272 -19.54 0.35 -16.88
CA PRO A 272 -20.90 -0.16 -17.02
C PRO A 272 -20.91 -1.48 -17.81
N THR A 273 -21.45 -2.54 -17.21
CA THR A 273 -21.58 -3.85 -17.85
C THR A 273 -23.04 -4.33 -17.84
N LYS A 274 -23.41 -5.14 -18.83
CA LYS A 274 -24.69 -5.87 -18.84
C LYS A 274 -24.55 -7.33 -18.41
N THR A 275 -23.33 -7.86 -18.51
CA THR A 275 -22.99 -9.27 -18.30
C THR A 275 -21.76 -9.36 -17.41
N GLY A 276 -21.70 -10.36 -16.54
CA GLY A 276 -20.54 -10.59 -15.65
C GLY A 276 -20.78 -10.23 -14.18
N PHE A 277 -21.92 -9.63 -13.83
CA PHE A 277 -22.28 -9.45 -12.41
C PHE A 277 -22.37 -10.79 -11.66
N ASN A 278 -22.90 -11.82 -12.32
CA ASN A 278 -23.05 -13.17 -11.74
C ASN A 278 -21.74 -13.97 -11.70
N THR A 279 -20.69 -13.55 -12.40
CA THR A 279 -19.40 -14.25 -12.46
C THR A 279 -18.38 -13.73 -11.45
N LEU A 280 -18.71 -12.65 -10.73
CA LEU A 280 -17.84 -12.10 -9.71
C LEU A 280 -17.90 -12.95 -8.43
N SER A 281 -16.73 -13.21 -7.84
CA SER A 281 -16.63 -13.84 -6.54
C SER A 281 -16.91 -12.83 -5.43
N ASN A 282 -17.67 -13.21 -4.40
CA ASN A 282 -17.90 -12.37 -3.22
C ASN A 282 -16.57 -11.98 -2.52
N ASN A 283 -15.53 -12.80 -2.65
CA ASN A 283 -14.24 -12.56 -2.00
C ASN A 283 -13.49 -11.36 -2.60
N ASP A 284 -13.77 -11.03 -3.86
CA ASP A 284 -13.12 -9.93 -4.58
C ASP A 284 -13.85 -8.59 -4.36
N ILE A 285 -15.01 -8.61 -3.72
CA ILE A 285 -15.88 -7.44 -3.53
C ILE A 285 -15.48 -6.70 -2.27
N GLU A 286 -15.23 -5.40 -2.39
CA GLU A 286 -15.05 -4.50 -1.26
C GLU A 286 -16.39 -3.95 -0.78
N SER A 287 -17.21 -3.47 -1.73
CA SER A 287 -18.55 -2.96 -1.43
C SER A 287 -19.47 -3.01 -2.65
N ILE A 288 -20.76 -3.10 -2.38
CA ILE A 288 -21.83 -3.00 -3.37
C ILE A 288 -22.73 -1.83 -2.99
N SER A 289 -22.84 -0.86 -3.88
CA SER A 289 -23.69 0.32 -3.70
C SER A 289 -24.87 0.26 -4.67
N ILE A 290 -26.07 0.35 -4.13
CA ILE A 290 -27.32 0.25 -4.87
C ILE A 290 -27.99 1.63 -4.86
N LEU A 291 -28.04 2.27 -6.03
CA LEU A 291 -28.74 3.53 -6.24
C LEU A 291 -30.17 3.25 -6.70
N LYS A 292 -31.16 3.64 -5.87
CA LYS A 292 -32.59 3.32 -6.08
C LYS A 292 -33.42 4.45 -6.68
N ASP A 293 -32.89 5.67 -6.67
CA ASP A 293 -33.59 6.90 -7.06
C ASP A 293 -33.11 7.46 -8.41
N ALA A 294 -33.82 8.49 -8.88
CA ALA A 294 -33.50 9.27 -10.08
C ALA A 294 -32.10 9.93 -10.05
N SER A 295 -31.43 9.99 -8.89
CA SER A 295 -30.03 10.44 -8.77
C SER A 295 -29.05 9.52 -9.50
N ALA A 296 -29.42 8.27 -9.78
CA ALA A 296 -28.63 7.39 -10.63
C ALA A 296 -28.79 7.72 -12.12
N ALA A 297 -30.01 8.10 -12.53
CA ALA A 297 -30.34 8.48 -13.90
C ALA A 297 -29.69 9.82 -14.32
N SER A 298 -29.47 10.74 -13.37
CA SER A 298 -28.73 11.98 -13.65
C SER A 298 -27.24 11.75 -13.93
N ILE A 299 -26.67 10.65 -13.42
CA ILE A 299 -25.25 10.32 -13.61
C ILE A 299 -25.04 9.39 -14.80
N TYR A 300 -25.87 8.36 -14.94
CA TYR A 300 -25.69 7.27 -15.92
C TYR A 300 -26.74 7.24 -17.04
N GLY A 301 -27.61 8.26 -17.09
CA GLY A 301 -28.59 8.46 -18.16
C GLY A 301 -29.77 7.47 -18.14
N SER A 302 -30.42 7.31 -19.30
CA SER A 302 -31.63 6.49 -19.45
C SER A 302 -31.46 5.02 -19.07
N ARG A 303 -30.23 4.48 -19.14
CA ARG A 303 -29.91 3.10 -18.74
C ARG A 303 -30.01 2.87 -17.23
N ALA A 304 -29.99 3.93 -16.43
CA ALA A 304 -30.11 3.88 -14.97
C ALA A 304 -31.53 4.12 -14.46
N ALA A 305 -32.52 4.18 -15.36
CA ALA A 305 -33.94 4.36 -15.00
C ALA A 305 -34.48 3.25 -14.09
N ASN A 306 -33.94 2.03 -14.19
CA ASN A 306 -34.29 0.87 -13.36
C ASN A 306 -33.38 0.72 -12.12
N GLY A 307 -32.62 1.76 -11.78
CA GLY A 307 -31.61 1.73 -10.71
C GLY A 307 -30.23 1.25 -11.18
N VAL A 308 -29.22 1.47 -10.33
CA VAL A 308 -27.82 1.16 -10.62
C VAL A 308 -27.21 0.37 -9.47
N ILE A 309 -26.50 -0.71 -9.80
CA ILE A 309 -25.72 -1.50 -8.85
C ILE A 309 -24.25 -1.27 -9.19
N ILE A 310 -23.55 -0.60 -8.28
CA ILE A 310 -22.13 -0.31 -8.37
C ILE A 310 -21.38 -1.31 -7.50
N VAL A 311 -20.48 -2.04 -8.11
CA VAL A 311 -19.57 -2.98 -7.46
C VAL A 311 -18.19 -2.35 -7.43
N THR A 312 -17.60 -2.29 -6.24
CA THR A 312 -16.20 -1.91 -6.05
C THR A 312 -15.43 -3.16 -5.65
N THR A 313 -14.39 -3.50 -6.40
CA THR A 313 -13.52 -4.64 -6.08
C THR A 313 -12.39 -4.23 -5.14
N LYS A 314 -11.91 -5.20 -4.34
CA LYS A 314 -10.78 -5.01 -3.44
C LYS A 314 -9.53 -4.67 -4.24
N LYS A 315 -8.83 -3.61 -3.83
CA LYS A 315 -7.53 -3.20 -4.40
C LYS A 315 -6.43 -3.41 -3.37
N GLY A 316 -5.21 -3.69 -3.84
CA GLY A 316 -4.05 -3.82 -2.98
C GLY A 316 -3.79 -2.54 -2.17
N SER A 317 -3.65 -2.67 -0.86
CA SER A 317 -3.35 -1.54 0.04
C SER A 317 -1.85 -1.44 0.31
N LYS A 318 -1.37 -0.22 0.61
CA LYS A 318 0.01 -0.03 1.09
C LYS A 318 0.11 -0.59 2.50
N GLY A 319 0.96 -1.59 2.71
CA GLY A 319 1.10 -2.26 4.03
C GLY A 319 1.70 -3.66 4.00
N GLY A 320 2.09 -4.19 2.83
CA GLY A 320 2.64 -5.53 2.67
C GLY A 320 1.64 -6.52 2.10
N THR A 321 2.14 -7.64 1.57
CA THR A 321 1.33 -8.67 0.93
C THR A 321 0.51 -9.44 1.95
N HIS A 322 -0.82 -9.38 1.83
CA HIS A 322 -1.74 -10.19 2.63
C HIS A 322 -2.25 -11.33 1.77
N ILE A 323 -1.89 -12.57 2.13
CA ILE A 323 -2.35 -13.78 1.44
C ILE A 323 -3.48 -14.37 2.29
N ASN A 324 -4.69 -14.41 1.73
CA ASN A 324 -5.83 -15.06 2.35
C ASN A 324 -6.31 -16.20 1.45
N PHE A 325 -6.45 -17.40 2.01
CA PHE A 325 -6.91 -18.59 1.30
C PHE A 325 -8.16 -19.11 1.99
N SER A 326 -9.24 -19.26 1.23
CA SER A 326 -10.53 -19.77 1.72
C SER A 326 -10.93 -20.97 0.89
N SER A 327 -11.19 -22.10 1.52
CA SER A 327 -11.72 -23.28 0.85
C SER A 327 -12.99 -23.74 1.56
N ASN A 328 -14.04 -23.94 0.80
CA ASN A 328 -15.36 -24.33 1.30
C ASN A 328 -15.83 -25.58 0.55
N THR A 329 -16.28 -26.58 1.29
CA THR A 329 -16.93 -27.78 0.74
C THR A 329 -18.25 -28.04 1.45
N GLY A 330 -19.23 -28.56 0.71
CA GLY A 330 -20.55 -28.88 1.25
C GLY A 330 -21.29 -29.88 0.37
N ILE A 331 -22.42 -30.38 0.87
CA ILE A 331 -23.33 -31.25 0.12
C ILE A 331 -24.63 -30.49 -0.06
N GLN A 332 -25.05 -30.32 -1.30
CA GLN A 332 -26.34 -29.73 -1.64
C GLN A 332 -27.40 -30.83 -1.76
N ILE A 333 -28.50 -30.67 -1.02
CA ILE A 333 -29.66 -31.57 -1.06
C ILE A 333 -30.94 -30.76 -1.29
N ALA A 334 -31.91 -31.33 -2.00
CA ALA A 334 -33.22 -30.73 -2.13
C ALA A 334 -34.00 -30.87 -0.81
N THR A 335 -34.53 -29.77 -0.30
CA THR A 335 -35.27 -29.71 0.97
C THR A 335 -36.69 -29.22 0.76
N ASN A 336 -37.64 -29.65 1.61
CA ASN A 336 -39.06 -29.27 1.54
C ASN A 336 -39.75 -29.64 0.21
N LEU A 337 -39.45 -30.82 -0.34
CA LEU A 337 -40.19 -31.38 -1.45
C LEU A 337 -41.55 -31.90 -0.97
N THR A 338 -42.61 -31.63 -1.73
CA THR A 338 -43.92 -32.25 -1.49
C THR A 338 -43.79 -33.76 -1.60
N PRO A 339 -44.27 -34.55 -0.63
CA PRO A 339 -44.26 -36.01 -0.74
C PRO A 339 -44.92 -36.45 -2.04
N MET A 340 -44.22 -37.28 -2.82
CA MET A 340 -44.79 -37.87 -4.03
C MET A 340 -45.84 -38.90 -3.60
N CYS A 341 -46.98 -38.94 -4.29
CA CYS A 341 -47.91 -40.05 -4.12
C CYS A 341 -47.20 -41.36 -4.41
N ASP A 342 -47.45 -42.36 -3.56
CA ASP A 342 -47.11 -43.73 -3.91
C ASP A 342 -48.03 -44.25 -5.03
N LYS A 343 -47.69 -45.43 -5.58
CA LYS A 343 -48.47 -46.08 -6.65
C LYS A 343 -49.97 -46.13 -6.34
N ASP A 344 -50.32 -46.53 -5.12
CA ASP A 344 -51.70 -46.82 -4.74
C ASP A 344 -52.50 -45.53 -4.53
N GLN A 345 -51.89 -44.53 -3.89
CA GLN A 345 -52.43 -43.17 -3.76
C GLN A 345 -52.65 -42.50 -5.12
N TYR A 346 -51.73 -42.70 -6.07
CA TYR A 346 -51.89 -42.19 -7.43
C TYR A 346 -53.09 -42.83 -8.14
N ILE A 347 -53.23 -44.16 -8.02
CA ILE A 347 -54.35 -44.89 -8.62
C ILE A 347 -55.67 -44.47 -7.99
N GLU A 348 -55.73 -44.32 -6.67
CA GLU A 348 -56.91 -43.86 -5.95
C GLU A 348 -57.33 -42.46 -6.43
N LEU A 349 -56.40 -41.50 -6.43
CA LEU A 349 -56.66 -40.14 -6.87
C LEU A 349 -57.07 -40.06 -8.35
N TYR A 350 -56.42 -40.86 -9.21
CA TYR A 350 -56.77 -40.94 -10.62
C TYR A 350 -58.17 -41.50 -10.82
N ASN A 351 -58.51 -42.58 -10.12
CA ASN A 351 -59.80 -43.25 -10.24
C ASN A 351 -60.94 -42.37 -9.69
N GLU A 352 -60.71 -41.66 -8.59
CA GLU A 352 -61.66 -40.67 -8.06
C GLU A 352 -61.93 -39.57 -9.09
N ALA A 353 -60.87 -39.00 -9.69
CA ALA A 353 -61.01 -38.00 -10.75
C ALA A 353 -61.67 -38.55 -12.02
N ALA A 354 -61.36 -39.80 -12.40
CA ALA A 354 -61.94 -40.45 -13.56
C ALA A 354 -63.44 -40.69 -13.39
N VAL A 355 -63.89 -41.12 -12.20
CA VAL A 355 -65.32 -41.29 -11.89
C VAL A 355 -66.04 -39.94 -11.94
N ALA A 356 -65.45 -38.89 -11.38
CA ALA A 356 -66.02 -37.54 -11.42
C ALA A 356 -66.17 -37.00 -12.86
N ASP A 357 -65.21 -37.32 -13.73
CA ASP A 357 -65.20 -36.89 -15.14
C ASP A 357 -65.95 -37.85 -16.10
N GLY A 358 -66.49 -38.98 -15.61
CA GLY A 358 -67.11 -40.02 -16.44
C GLY A 358 -66.12 -40.78 -17.35
N ARG A 359 -64.83 -40.79 -17.00
CA ARG A 359 -63.76 -41.51 -17.69
C ARG A 359 -63.60 -42.92 -17.11
N SER A 360 -62.96 -43.81 -17.87
CA SER A 360 -62.64 -45.16 -17.40
C SER A 360 -61.54 -45.12 -16.32
N ILE A 361 -61.75 -45.90 -15.26
CA ILE A 361 -60.78 -46.08 -14.17
C ILE A 361 -59.64 -47.01 -14.59
N ILE A 362 -58.51 -46.93 -13.88
CA ILE A 362 -57.43 -47.91 -13.98
C ILE A 362 -57.93 -49.24 -13.39
N ASN A 363 -57.95 -50.28 -14.23
CA ASN A 363 -58.36 -51.63 -13.83
C ASN A 363 -57.31 -52.26 -12.89
N PRO A 364 -57.71 -52.98 -11.83
CA PRO A 364 -56.81 -53.73 -10.93
C PRO A 364 -55.66 -54.51 -11.61
N GLU A 365 -55.93 -55.20 -12.73
CA GLU A 365 -54.90 -55.95 -13.47
C GLU A 365 -53.78 -55.05 -14.02
N MET A 366 -54.12 -53.84 -14.45
CA MET A 366 -53.13 -52.85 -14.91
C MET A 366 -52.40 -52.21 -13.73
N ALA A 367 -53.12 -51.93 -12.64
CA ALA A 367 -52.56 -51.36 -11.41
C ALA A 367 -51.45 -52.24 -10.80
N ASP A 368 -51.54 -53.56 -10.90
CA ASP A 368 -50.53 -54.49 -10.39
C ASP A 368 -49.23 -54.46 -11.19
N THR A 369 -49.27 -54.06 -12.46
CA THR A 369 -48.06 -53.95 -13.30
C THR A 369 -47.33 -52.62 -13.16
N MET A 370 -47.92 -51.64 -12.46
CA MET A 370 -47.33 -50.30 -12.31
C MET A 370 -46.22 -50.31 -11.25
N ALA A 371 -45.11 -49.62 -11.56
CA ALA A 371 -44.00 -49.46 -10.62
C ALA A 371 -44.30 -48.39 -9.56
N ASN A 372 -43.88 -48.64 -8.32
CA ASN A 372 -43.89 -47.62 -7.26
C ASN A 372 -42.56 -46.85 -7.27
N THR A 373 -42.50 -45.78 -8.06
CA THR A 373 -41.27 -44.98 -8.24
C THR A 373 -41.42 -43.61 -7.60
N ASN A 374 -40.56 -43.31 -6.63
CA ASN A 374 -40.41 -41.95 -6.12
C ASN A 374 -39.51 -41.14 -7.06
N TRP A 375 -40.13 -40.40 -7.98
CA TRP A 375 -39.43 -39.58 -8.97
C TRP A 375 -38.58 -38.46 -8.34
N TRP A 376 -38.89 -37.99 -7.13
CA TRP A 376 -38.03 -37.02 -6.46
C TRP A 376 -36.66 -37.60 -6.12
N ASN A 377 -36.60 -38.84 -5.66
CA ASN A 377 -35.33 -39.51 -5.37
C ASN A 377 -34.52 -39.82 -6.64
N GLU A 378 -35.19 -40.04 -7.76
CA GLU A 378 -34.50 -40.34 -9.02
C GLU A 378 -33.92 -39.07 -9.66
N ILE A 379 -34.66 -37.97 -9.61
CA ILE A 379 -34.30 -36.68 -10.20
C ILE A 379 -33.28 -35.94 -9.31
N PHE A 380 -33.48 -35.91 -7.99
CA PHE A 380 -32.62 -35.19 -7.06
C PHE A 380 -31.63 -36.13 -6.40
N ARG A 381 -30.35 -35.83 -6.58
CA ARG A 381 -29.25 -36.55 -5.93
C ARG A 381 -28.41 -35.57 -5.13
N PRO A 382 -27.84 -35.98 -3.98
CA PRO A 382 -26.90 -35.14 -3.25
C PRO A 382 -25.73 -34.73 -4.15
N ALA A 383 -25.49 -33.43 -4.27
CA ALA A 383 -24.41 -32.88 -5.08
C ALA A 383 -23.27 -32.37 -4.21
N LEU A 384 -22.04 -32.76 -4.52
CA LEU A 384 -20.86 -32.23 -3.84
C LEU A 384 -20.54 -30.83 -4.39
N MET A 385 -20.48 -29.86 -3.48
CA MET A 385 -20.13 -28.47 -3.76
C MET A 385 -18.73 -28.21 -3.23
N ALA A 386 -17.88 -27.58 -4.05
CA ALA A 386 -16.56 -27.10 -3.65
C ALA A 386 -16.30 -25.72 -4.25
N ASN A 387 -15.75 -24.82 -3.44
CA ASN A 387 -15.32 -23.48 -3.86
C ASN A 387 -13.94 -23.19 -3.22
N TYR A 388 -13.03 -22.58 -3.99
CA TYR A 388 -11.63 -22.36 -3.62
C TYR A 388 -11.16 -20.96 -4.00
#